data_AF-A0A7H5F2C0-F1
#
_entry.id   AF-A0A7H5F2C0-F1
#
_cell.length_a   1.000
_cell.length_b   1.000
_cell.length_c   1.000
_cell.angle_alpha   90.00
_cell.angle_beta   90.00
_cell.angle_gamma   90.00
#
_symmetry.space_group_name_H-M   'P 1'
#
loop_
_entity.id
_entity.type
_entity.pdbx_description
1 polymer ?
#
loop_
_entity_poly.entity_id
_entity_poly.type
_entity_poly.pdbx_seq_one_letter_code
_entity_poly.pdbx_strand_id
1 'polypeptide(L)'
;MSFWDQIADIFRSAEAGTPAAPTIHELIDRDDADRQDYARWKRTLGRRRLMDWLTDQYAVNRAGARTDEAVGFLDTNSSKGFVIYFHRTNYGKAEIQHFFDYLKERMLQLGYRSQISDRRIFPRKDWVETQERHYVKPRNTYREGSKLNQRFGNVMIEFELRDDVPHNLRLRATVYQDAQYEEADSFAALMMALAAEEE
;
A
#
# COMPACT_ATOMS: atom_id res chain seq x y z
N MET A 1 -0.24 29.48 -12.69
CA MET A 1 -0.63 28.72 -13.90
C MET A 1 -2.07 28.31 -13.73
N SER A 2 -2.88 28.42 -14.79
CA SER A 2 -4.29 28.03 -14.75
C SER A 2 -4.41 26.51 -14.75
N PHE A 3 -5.44 25.95 -14.12
CA PHE A 3 -5.79 24.53 -14.17
C PHE A 3 -5.91 24.02 -15.61
N TRP A 4 -6.38 24.88 -16.53
CA TRP A 4 -6.46 24.58 -17.96
C TRP A 4 -5.11 24.48 -18.66
N ASP A 5 -4.09 25.23 -18.20
CA ASP A 5 -2.74 25.15 -18.75
C ASP A 5 -2.10 23.80 -18.41
N GLN A 6 -2.35 23.30 -17.19
CA GLN A 6 -1.92 21.98 -16.74
C GLN A 6 -2.57 20.86 -17.56
N ILE A 7 -3.88 20.96 -17.82
CA ILE A 7 -4.60 20.02 -18.70
C ILE A 7 -4.05 20.05 -20.13
N ALA A 8 -3.77 21.24 -20.69
CA ALA A 8 -3.23 21.35 -22.04
C ALA A 8 -1.80 20.80 -22.16
N ASP A 9 -0.99 20.90 -21.10
CA ASP A 9 0.34 20.27 -21.04
C ASP A 9 0.25 18.74 -20.87
N ILE A 10 -0.76 18.23 -20.16
CA ILE A 10 -1.06 16.78 -20.04
C ILE A 10 -1.25 16.17 -21.43
N PHE A 11 -2.12 16.75 -22.27
CA PHE A 11 -2.37 16.22 -23.62
C PHE A 11 -1.14 16.28 -24.53
N ARG A 12 -0.37 17.38 -24.47
CA ARG A 12 0.87 17.53 -25.27
C ARG A 12 1.96 16.53 -24.84
N SER A 13 2.06 16.22 -23.55
CA SER A 13 3.02 15.23 -23.03
C SER A 13 2.66 13.78 -23.41
N ALA A 14 1.37 13.46 -23.49
CA ALA A 14 0.87 12.16 -23.90
C ALA A 14 1.10 11.89 -25.41
N GLU A 15 0.96 12.92 -26.26
CA GLU A 15 1.27 12.83 -27.69
C GLU A 15 2.79 12.69 -27.99
N ALA A 16 3.64 13.20 -27.10
CA ALA A 16 5.11 13.16 -27.25
C ALA A 16 5.77 11.82 -26.87
N GLY A 17 4.98 10.80 -26.48
CA GLY A 17 5.42 9.40 -26.54
C GLY A 17 6.51 8.97 -25.54
N THR A 18 6.64 9.60 -24.36
CA THR A 18 7.55 9.10 -23.32
C THR A 18 6.80 8.81 -22.00
N PRO A 19 6.40 7.55 -21.73
CA PRO A 19 5.55 7.17 -20.59
C PRO A 19 6.31 7.05 -19.26
N ALA A 20 7.40 7.80 -19.06
CA ALA A 20 8.33 7.59 -17.96
C ALA A 20 8.17 8.55 -16.76
N ALA A 21 7.68 9.77 -16.97
CA ALA A 21 7.51 10.75 -15.91
C ALA A 21 6.03 10.87 -15.51
N PRO A 22 5.69 10.87 -14.20
CA PRO A 22 4.33 11.17 -13.77
C PRO A 22 3.99 12.60 -14.15
N THR A 23 2.82 12.80 -14.73
CA THR A 23 2.36 14.13 -15.15
C THR A 23 1.93 14.96 -13.96
N ILE A 24 1.44 14.31 -12.90
CA ILE A 24 1.14 14.93 -11.61
C ILE A 24 1.84 14.12 -10.52
N HIS A 25 2.48 14.83 -9.59
CA HIS A 25 3.09 14.24 -8.39
C HIS A 25 2.83 15.18 -7.22
N GLU A 26 2.09 14.69 -6.24
CA GLU A 26 1.67 15.46 -5.07
C GLU A 26 1.69 14.59 -3.82
N LEU A 27 1.77 15.24 -2.66
CA LEU A 27 1.62 14.55 -1.38
C LEU A 27 0.16 14.20 -1.16
N ILE A 28 -0.11 13.01 -0.62
CA ILE A 28 -1.46 12.65 -0.22
C ILE A 28 -1.82 13.48 1.00
N ASP A 29 -2.81 14.36 0.85
CA ASP A 29 -3.50 15.03 1.94
C ASP A 29 -4.98 14.67 1.87
N ARG A 30 -5.51 14.12 2.97
CA ARG A 30 -6.93 13.77 3.10
C ARG A 30 -7.63 14.93 3.80
N ASP A 31 -8.75 15.37 3.25
CA ASP A 31 -9.51 16.47 3.84
C ASP A 31 -10.25 16.05 5.13
N ASP A 32 -10.90 17.00 5.79
CA ASP A 32 -11.59 16.74 7.05
C ASP A 32 -12.81 15.83 6.90
N ALA A 33 -13.45 15.80 5.72
CA ALA A 33 -14.57 14.90 5.44
C ALA A 33 -14.06 13.46 5.29
N ASP A 34 -12.99 13.25 4.51
CA ASP A 34 -12.30 11.98 4.33
C ASP A 34 -11.84 11.41 5.68
N ARG A 35 -11.26 12.24 6.55
CA ARG A 35 -10.80 11.81 7.88
C ARG A 35 -11.95 11.37 8.77
N GLN A 36 -13.10 12.05 8.71
CA GLN A 36 -14.30 11.67 9.45
C GLN A 36 -14.90 10.37 8.92
N ASP A 37 -14.98 10.21 7.61
CA ASP A 37 -15.45 8.98 6.97
C ASP A 37 -14.55 7.80 7.27
N TYR A 38 -13.24 8.00 7.22
CA TYR A 38 -12.27 7.00 7.64
C TYR A 38 -12.45 6.58 9.11
N ALA A 39 -12.62 7.55 10.02
CA ALA A 39 -12.86 7.27 11.43
C ALA A 39 -14.19 6.51 11.67
N ARG A 40 -15.23 6.81 10.89
CA ARG A 40 -16.48 6.04 10.87
C ARG A 40 -16.25 4.62 10.35
N TRP A 41 -15.59 4.48 9.19
CA TRP A 41 -15.32 3.20 8.53
C TRP A 41 -14.56 2.24 9.43
N LYS A 42 -13.57 2.72 10.22
CA LYS A 42 -12.82 1.90 11.19
C LYS A 42 -13.71 1.18 12.22
N ARG A 43 -14.93 1.69 12.48
CA ARG A 43 -15.90 1.12 13.42
C ARG A 43 -16.92 0.20 12.73
N THR A 44 -16.90 0.10 11.41
CA THR A 44 -17.79 -0.76 10.64
C THR A 44 -17.24 -2.19 10.55
N LEU A 45 -18.11 -3.12 10.13
CA LEU A 45 -17.69 -4.49 9.81
C LEU A 45 -16.81 -4.58 8.56
N GLY A 46 -16.79 -3.56 7.68
CA GLY A 46 -16.01 -3.57 6.43
C GLY A 46 -14.52 -3.77 6.68
N ARG A 47 -13.96 -3.02 7.63
CA ARG A 47 -12.57 -3.18 8.10
C ARG A 47 -12.26 -4.61 8.51
N ARG A 48 -13.09 -5.19 9.38
CA ARG A 48 -12.89 -6.55 9.92
C ARG A 48 -12.96 -7.58 8.79
N ARG A 49 -14.04 -7.55 8.00
CA ARG A 49 -14.25 -8.51 6.89
C ARG A 49 -13.09 -8.56 5.92
N LEU A 50 -12.57 -7.40 5.50
CA LEU A 50 -11.47 -7.35 4.54
C LEU A 50 -10.16 -7.87 5.15
N MET A 51 -9.86 -7.55 6.42
CA MET A 51 -8.67 -8.08 7.08
C MET A 51 -8.78 -9.57 7.41
N ASP A 52 -9.93 -10.04 7.89
CA ASP A 52 -10.16 -11.44 8.22
C ASP A 52 -10.02 -12.29 6.95
N TRP A 53 -10.70 -11.90 5.87
CA TRP A 53 -10.57 -12.56 4.57
C TRP A 53 -9.11 -12.60 4.11
N LEU A 54 -8.39 -11.48 4.15
CA LEU A 54 -6.99 -11.45 3.71
C LEU A 54 -6.09 -12.36 4.56
N THR A 55 -6.35 -12.45 5.87
CA THR A 55 -5.60 -13.28 6.81
C THR A 55 -5.90 -14.76 6.59
N ASP A 56 -7.16 -15.12 6.36
CA ASP A 56 -7.58 -16.47 5.98
C ASP A 56 -6.93 -16.90 4.66
N GLN A 57 -6.94 -16.03 3.64
CA GLN A 57 -6.27 -16.32 2.37
C GLN A 57 -4.77 -16.50 2.52
N TYR A 58 -4.12 -15.75 3.42
CA TYR A 58 -2.71 -15.94 3.73
C TYR A 58 -2.45 -17.29 4.40
N ALA A 59 -3.31 -17.73 5.32
CA ALA A 59 -3.22 -19.05 5.94
C ALA A 59 -3.40 -20.18 4.90
N VAL A 60 -4.36 -20.05 3.98
CA VAL A 60 -4.58 -20.98 2.86
C VAL A 60 -3.33 -21.05 1.97
N ASN A 61 -2.75 -19.91 1.60
CA ASN A 61 -1.51 -19.85 0.81
C ASN A 61 -0.34 -20.55 1.53
N ARG A 62 -0.19 -20.32 2.83
CA ARG A 62 0.85 -20.95 3.66
C ARG A 62 0.69 -22.48 3.75
N ALA A 63 -0.53 -22.98 3.63
CA ALA A 63 -0.82 -24.41 3.55
C ALA A 63 -0.59 -25.03 2.16
N GLY A 64 -0.18 -24.23 1.16
CA GLY A 64 0.02 -24.68 -0.21
C GLY A 64 -1.29 -24.94 -0.97
N ALA A 65 -2.42 -24.46 -0.44
CA ALA A 65 -3.72 -24.57 -1.08
C ALA A 65 -4.00 -23.37 -1.99
N ARG A 66 -4.94 -23.54 -2.93
CA ARG A 66 -5.34 -22.48 -3.86
C ARG A 66 -6.12 -21.38 -3.11
N THR A 67 -5.65 -20.15 -3.24
CA THR A 67 -6.32 -18.94 -2.74
C THR A 67 -7.42 -18.46 -3.68
N ASP A 68 -8.23 -17.52 -3.20
CA ASP A 68 -9.13 -16.72 -4.01
C ASP A 68 -8.38 -16.04 -5.17
N GLU A 69 -9.03 -15.88 -6.32
CA GLU A 69 -8.44 -15.24 -7.49
C GLU A 69 -8.30 -13.72 -7.35
N ALA A 70 -8.97 -13.12 -6.36
CA ALA A 70 -8.87 -11.72 -6.02
C ALA A 70 -7.64 -11.39 -5.16
N VAL A 71 -6.79 -12.37 -4.82
CA VAL A 71 -5.56 -12.14 -4.06
C VAL A 71 -4.38 -12.95 -4.59
N GLY A 72 -3.19 -12.37 -4.53
CA GLY A 72 -1.93 -13.04 -4.79
C GLY A 72 -0.91 -12.74 -3.70
N PHE A 73 -0.01 -13.68 -3.43
CA PHE A 73 1.05 -13.54 -2.43
C PHE A 73 2.43 -13.57 -3.08
N LEU A 74 3.30 -12.68 -2.60
CA LEU A 74 4.70 -12.62 -2.98
C LEU A 74 5.54 -13.28 -1.87
N ASP A 75 6.36 -14.25 -2.26
CA ASP A 75 7.25 -14.95 -1.35
C ASP A 75 8.63 -15.15 -2.00
N THR A 76 9.54 -14.17 -1.82
CA THR A 76 10.95 -14.26 -2.25
C THR A 76 11.88 -14.06 -1.06
N ASN A 77 13.18 -14.31 -1.24
CA ASN A 77 14.16 -14.19 -0.14
C ASN A 77 14.30 -12.76 0.39
N SER A 78 14.08 -11.75 -0.45
CA SER A 78 14.27 -10.34 -0.10
C SER A 78 12.96 -9.56 0.02
N SER A 79 11.83 -10.13 -0.39
CA SER A 79 10.54 -9.46 -0.34
C SER A 79 9.39 -10.43 -0.13
N LYS A 80 8.50 -10.05 0.77
CA LYS A 80 7.23 -10.73 1.03
C LYS A 80 6.09 -9.73 0.87
N GLY A 81 4.91 -10.18 0.51
CA GLY A 81 3.81 -9.24 0.28
C GLY A 81 2.52 -9.90 -0.20
N PHE A 82 1.54 -9.06 -0.46
CA PHE A 82 0.29 -9.44 -1.12
C PHE A 82 -0.14 -8.39 -2.14
N VAL A 83 -1.02 -8.82 -3.04
CA VAL A 83 -1.79 -7.97 -3.93
C VAL A 83 -3.25 -8.37 -3.83
N ILE A 84 -4.15 -7.39 -3.68
CA ILE A 84 -5.59 -7.57 -3.81
C ILE A 84 -6.01 -6.97 -5.14
N TYR A 85 -6.63 -7.79 -5.99
CA TYR A 85 -7.16 -7.44 -7.30
C TYR A 85 -8.59 -6.90 -7.14
N PHE A 86 -8.74 -5.66 -6.69
CA PHE A 86 -10.06 -5.08 -6.39
C PHE A 86 -11.02 -5.02 -7.58
N HIS A 87 -10.51 -5.01 -8.82
CA HIS A 87 -11.33 -5.16 -10.03
C HIS A 87 -12.08 -6.51 -10.12
N ARG A 88 -11.74 -7.48 -9.27
CA ARG A 88 -12.43 -8.78 -9.13
C ARG A 88 -13.35 -8.85 -7.91
N THR A 89 -13.57 -7.72 -7.24
CA THR A 89 -14.35 -7.63 -5.99
C THR A 89 -15.46 -6.58 -6.14
N ASN A 90 -16.35 -6.53 -5.15
CA ASN A 90 -17.45 -5.55 -5.10
C ASN A 90 -17.21 -4.41 -4.09
N TYR A 91 -15.96 -4.18 -3.68
CA TYR A 91 -15.62 -3.11 -2.75
C TYR A 91 -15.69 -1.74 -3.42
N GLY A 92 -16.28 -0.76 -2.73
CA GLY A 92 -16.33 0.62 -3.21
C GLY A 92 -14.98 1.34 -3.06
N LYS A 93 -14.74 2.35 -3.90
CA LYS A 93 -13.50 3.16 -3.88
C LYS A 93 -13.16 3.71 -2.49
N ALA A 94 -14.13 4.29 -1.79
CA ALA A 94 -13.92 4.86 -0.46
C ALA A 94 -13.47 3.80 0.56
N GLU A 95 -14.09 2.62 0.55
CA GLU A 95 -13.71 1.51 1.43
C GLU A 95 -12.29 1.01 1.16
N ILE A 96 -11.89 0.94 -0.12
CA ILE A 96 -10.53 0.55 -0.50
C ILE A 96 -9.51 1.62 -0.09
N GLN A 97 -9.83 2.90 -0.29
CA GLN A 97 -8.98 4.01 0.15
C GLN A 97 -8.81 4.00 1.67
N HIS A 98 -9.88 3.75 2.43
CA HIS A 98 -9.81 3.61 3.87
C HIS A 98 -8.97 2.40 4.29
N PHE A 99 -9.07 1.27 3.59
CA PHE A 99 -8.21 0.12 3.85
C PHE A 99 -6.73 0.42 3.56
N PHE A 100 -6.44 1.13 2.47
CA PHE A 100 -5.11 1.61 2.12
C PHE A 100 -4.51 2.50 3.21
N ASP A 101 -5.26 3.48 3.69
CA ASP A 101 -4.83 4.38 4.76
C ASP A 101 -4.73 3.66 6.12
N TYR A 102 -5.60 2.68 6.36
CA TYR A 102 -5.57 1.82 7.55
C TYR A 102 -4.28 0.99 7.63
N LEU A 103 -3.85 0.37 6.52
CA LEU A 103 -2.59 -0.38 6.50
C LEU A 103 -1.40 0.53 6.87
N LYS A 104 -1.38 1.78 6.39
CA LYS A 104 -0.36 2.76 6.80
C LYS A 104 -0.45 3.06 8.29
N GLU A 105 -1.65 3.35 8.81
CA GLU A 105 -1.87 3.62 10.23
C GLU A 105 -1.34 2.48 11.10
N ARG A 106 -1.66 1.23 10.76
CA ARG A 106 -1.17 0.04 11.45
C ARG A 106 0.35 -0.06 11.42
N MET A 107 0.99 0.19 10.27
CA MET A 107 2.45 0.22 10.21
C MET A 107 3.05 1.28 11.15
N LEU A 108 2.47 2.48 11.20
CA LEU A 108 2.95 3.54 12.08
C LEU A 108 2.82 3.16 13.56
N GLN A 109 1.69 2.57 13.97
CA GLN A 109 1.47 2.07 15.33
C GLN A 109 2.45 0.97 15.69
N LEU A 110 2.82 0.13 14.73
CA LEU A 110 3.82 -0.90 14.99
C LEU A 110 5.17 -0.29 15.36
N GLY A 111 5.49 0.95 14.97
CA GLY A 111 6.75 1.62 15.26
C GLY A 111 7.52 2.03 14.00
N TYR A 112 6.79 2.26 12.91
CA TYR A 112 7.37 2.75 11.66
C TYR A 112 7.26 4.28 11.56
N ARG A 113 7.95 4.85 10.58
CA ARG A 113 7.82 6.25 10.16
C ARG A 113 7.47 6.33 8.68
N SER A 114 6.62 7.28 8.32
CA SER A 114 6.32 7.60 6.93
C SER A 114 7.52 8.27 6.29
N GLN A 115 8.05 7.69 5.22
CA GLN A 115 9.08 8.31 4.40
C GLN A 115 8.50 8.98 3.16
N ILE A 116 7.49 8.37 2.51
CA ILE A 116 6.78 8.95 1.36
C ILE A 116 5.29 8.66 1.52
N SER A 117 4.46 9.63 1.16
CA SER A 117 3.02 9.49 1.05
C SER A 117 2.57 10.35 -0.13
N ASP A 118 2.53 9.77 -1.32
CA ASP A 118 2.39 10.50 -2.58
C ASP A 118 1.36 9.90 -3.53
N ARG A 119 0.78 10.76 -4.37
CA ARG A 119 -0.08 10.39 -5.49
C ARG A 119 0.62 10.77 -6.78
N ARG A 120 0.57 9.87 -7.75
CA ARG A 120 1.13 10.05 -9.09
C ARG A 120 0.08 9.71 -10.15
N ILE A 121 -0.01 10.55 -11.17
CA ILE A 121 -0.93 10.32 -12.30
C ILE A 121 -0.11 10.16 -13.57
N PHE A 122 -0.40 9.08 -14.30
CA PHE A 122 0.24 8.73 -15.56
C PHE A 122 -0.82 8.61 -16.66
N PRO A 123 -0.76 9.44 -17.71
CA PRO A 123 -1.53 9.19 -18.91
C PRO A 123 -0.94 7.96 -19.60
N ARG A 124 -1.67 6.84 -19.58
CA ARG A 124 -1.35 5.68 -20.41
C ARG A 124 -2.05 5.84 -21.76
N LYS A 125 -1.73 4.94 -22.69
CA LYS A 125 -2.29 4.98 -24.05
C LYS A 125 -3.83 4.90 -24.05
N ASP A 126 -4.38 4.00 -23.22
CA ASP A 126 -5.80 3.67 -23.25
C ASP A 126 -6.55 4.03 -21.95
N TRP A 127 -5.85 4.49 -20.90
CA TRP A 127 -6.45 4.89 -19.62
C TRP A 127 -5.58 5.90 -18.87
N VAL A 128 -6.15 6.55 -17.85
CA VAL A 128 -5.41 7.34 -16.86
C VAL A 128 -5.12 6.48 -15.63
N GLU A 129 -3.86 6.28 -15.33
CA GLU A 129 -3.42 5.51 -14.16
C GLU A 129 -3.10 6.45 -13.00
N THR A 130 -3.76 6.25 -11.87
CA THR A 130 -3.41 6.92 -10.61
C THR A 130 -2.78 5.91 -9.67
N GLN A 131 -1.61 6.25 -9.13
CA GLN A 131 -0.91 5.46 -8.11
C GLN A 131 -0.78 6.29 -6.84
N GLU A 132 -1.45 5.87 -5.78
CA GLU A 132 -1.23 6.36 -4.42
C GLU A 132 -0.28 5.42 -3.68
N ARG A 133 0.68 5.96 -2.93
CA ARG A 133 1.68 5.15 -2.24
C ARG A 133 2.00 5.65 -0.84
N HIS A 134 2.19 4.71 0.06
CA HIS A 134 2.76 4.93 1.38
C HIS A 134 4.04 4.10 1.52
N TYR A 135 5.18 4.77 1.62
CA TYR A 135 6.46 4.13 1.90
C TYR A 135 6.85 4.39 3.35
N VAL A 136 6.96 3.33 4.14
CA VAL A 136 7.27 3.41 5.56
C VAL A 136 8.51 2.59 5.91
N LYS A 137 9.26 3.08 6.90
CA LYS A 137 10.48 2.44 7.40
C LYS A 137 10.42 2.21 8.90
N PRO A 138 11.03 1.14 9.42
CA PRO A 138 11.12 0.95 10.86
C PRO A 138 11.86 2.12 11.51
N ARG A 139 11.42 2.52 12.72
CA ARG A 139 12.18 3.49 13.53
C ARG A 139 13.27 2.73 14.26
N ASN A 140 14.51 2.98 13.87
CA ASN A 140 15.66 2.32 14.47
C ASN A 140 16.39 3.28 15.40
N THR A 141 16.74 2.81 16.59
CA THR A 141 17.70 3.49 17.45
C THR A 141 19.08 2.92 17.14
N TYR A 142 19.95 3.74 16.57
CA TYR A 142 21.33 3.32 16.34
C TYR A 142 22.04 3.15 17.68
N ARG A 143 22.67 2.00 17.88
CA ARG A 143 23.66 1.78 18.94
C ARG A 143 24.95 1.31 18.29
N GLU A 144 26.04 1.99 18.63
CA GLU A 144 27.36 1.69 18.09
C GLU A 144 27.74 0.23 18.36
N GLY A 145 28.25 -0.46 17.33
CA GLY A 145 28.64 -1.87 17.41
C GLY A 145 27.49 -2.89 17.32
N SER A 146 26.22 -2.46 17.28
CA SER A 146 25.06 -3.36 17.11
C SER A 146 24.54 -3.38 15.67
N LYS A 147 23.99 -4.52 15.25
CA LYS A 147 23.23 -4.61 14.00
C LYS A 147 21.92 -3.84 14.13
N LEU A 148 21.43 -3.31 13.01
CA LEU A 148 20.15 -2.62 12.96
C LEU A 148 19.02 -3.63 12.93
N ASN A 149 18.09 -3.51 13.88
CA ASN A 149 16.82 -4.23 13.82
C ASN A 149 15.99 -3.64 12.66
N GLN A 150 15.72 -4.45 11.63
CA GLN A 150 14.93 -4.03 10.48
C GLN A 150 13.45 -4.42 10.60
N ARG A 151 13.05 -5.13 11.65
CA ARG A 151 11.70 -5.65 11.86
C ARG A 151 11.22 -6.43 10.63
N PHE A 152 10.07 -6.09 10.07
CA PHE A 152 9.55 -6.68 8.83
C PHE A 152 10.23 -6.13 7.55
N GLY A 153 11.26 -5.30 7.67
CA GLY A 153 11.88 -4.56 6.57
C GLY A 153 11.15 -3.25 6.25
N ASN A 154 11.49 -2.62 5.13
CA ASN A 154 10.78 -1.44 4.63
C ASN A 154 9.46 -1.87 3.99
N VAL A 155 8.36 -1.14 4.22
CA VAL A 155 7.05 -1.50 3.67
C VAL A 155 6.60 -0.45 2.66
N MET A 156 6.20 -0.91 1.49
CA MET A 156 5.52 -0.11 0.46
C MET A 156 4.07 -0.58 0.38
N ILE A 157 3.14 0.35 0.50
CA ILE A 157 1.72 0.12 0.25
C ILE A 157 1.36 0.95 -0.99
N GLU A 158 0.74 0.34 -1.99
CA GLU A 158 0.40 0.99 -3.27
C GLU A 158 -1.06 0.73 -3.61
N PHE A 159 -1.81 1.78 -3.96
CA PHE A 159 -3.17 1.71 -4.44
C PHE A 159 -3.22 2.25 -5.88
N GLU A 160 -3.62 1.37 -6.81
CA GLU A 160 -3.70 1.64 -8.24
C GLU A 160 -5.17 1.83 -8.66
N LEU A 161 -5.44 2.94 -9.34
CA LEU A 161 -6.71 3.21 -10.02
C LEU A 161 -6.47 3.34 -11.53
N ARG A 162 -7.44 2.89 -12.32
CA ARG A 162 -7.50 3.10 -13.77
C ARG A 162 -8.80 3.81 -14.11
N ASP A 163 -8.72 4.98 -14.72
CA ASP A 163 -9.87 5.85 -14.97
C ASP A 163 -10.71 6.08 -13.71
N ASP A 164 -10.03 6.32 -12.59
CA ASP A 164 -10.60 6.51 -11.25
C ASP A 164 -11.32 5.28 -10.65
N VAL A 165 -11.25 4.13 -11.33
CA VAL A 165 -11.78 2.85 -10.83
C VAL A 165 -10.68 2.08 -10.09
N PRO A 166 -10.93 1.63 -8.84
CA PRO A 166 -10.00 0.80 -8.08
C PRO A 166 -9.60 -0.46 -8.85
N HIS A 167 -8.30 -0.66 -9.02
CA HIS A 167 -7.78 -1.80 -9.76
C HIS A 167 -7.05 -2.80 -8.85
N ASN A 168 -5.98 -2.34 -8.19
CA ASN A 168 -5.15 -3.17 -7.32
C ASN A 168 -4.73 -2.42 -6.06
N LEU A 169 -4.60 -3.14 -4.95
CA LEU A 169 -3.84 -2.69 -3.78
C LEU A 169 -2.74 -3.68 -3.46
N ARG A 170 -1.54 -3.17 -3.17
CA ARG A 170 -0.35 -3.98 -2.91
C ARG A 170 0.27 -3.57 -1.60
N LEU A 171 0.74 -4.55 -0.82
CA LEU A 171 1.65 -4.33 0.29
C LEU A 171 2.87 -5.21 0.09
N ARG A 172 4.05 -4.61 0.10
CA ARG A 172 5.33 -5.31 -0.01
C ARG A 172 6.26 -4.90 1.13
N ALA A 173 6.70 -5.89 1.88
CA ALA A 173 7.75 -5.78 2.87
C ALA A 173 9.07 -6.25 2.25
N THR A 174 10.10 -5.40 2.26
CA THR A 174 11.41 -5.66 1.66
C THR A 174 12.50 -5.56 2.73
N VAL A 175 13.26 -6.64 2.87
CA VAL A 175 14.30 -6.80 3.89
C VAL A 175 15.69 -6.66 3.27
N TYR A 176 16.64 -6.21 4.08
CA TYR A 176 18.06 -6.19 3.76
C TYR A 176 18.69 -7.52 4.18
N GLN A 177 19.60 -8.05 3.35
CA GLN A 177 20.31 -9.30 3.61
C GLN A 177 21.79 -9.10 3.98
N ASP A 178 22.21 -7.85 4.19
CA ASP A 178 23.60 -7.54 4.49
C ASP A 178 23.93 -7.71 5.99
N ALA A 179 25.23 -7.73 6.30
CA ALA A 179 25.73 -7.98 7.64
C ALA A 179 25.38 -6.89 8.68
N GLN A 180 24.89 -5.72 8.25
CA GLN A 180 24.56 -4.61 9.13
C GLN A 180 23.17 -4.76 9.76
N TYR A 181 22.34 -5.70 9.29
CA TYR A 181 20.98 -5.90 9.80
C TYR A 181 20.81 -7.22 10.55
N GLU A 182 19.95 -7.18 11.57
CA GLU A 182 19.43 -8.38 12.22
C GLU A 182 18.53 -9.16 11.26
N GLU A 183 18.27 -10.42 11.61
CA GLU A 183 17.24 -11.20 10.90
C GLU A 183 15.90 -10.48 11.00
N ALA A 184 15.16 -10.46 9.89
CA ALA A 184 13.88 -9.79 9.82
C ALA A 184 12.79 -10.62 10.50
N ASP A 185 11.83 -9.93 11.14
CA ASP A 185 10.61 -10.55 11.63
C ASP A 185 9.83 -11.18 10.47
N SER A 186 9.16 -12.31 10.74
CA SER A 186 8.44 -13.05 9.70
C SER A 186 7.26 -12.25 9.13
N PHE A 187 6.98 -12.43 7.84
CA PHE A 187 5.80 -11.82 7.21
C PHE A 187 4.48 -12.34 7.81
N ALA A 188 4.46 -13.56 8.36
CA ALA A 188 3.30 -14.07 9.09
C ALA A 188 3.01 -13.25 10.36
N ALA A 189 4.05 -12.86 11.09
CA ALA A 189 3.91 -11.97 12.24
C ALA A 189 3.42 -10.57 11.82
N LEU A 190 3.83 -10.06 10.65
CA LEU A 190 3.27 -8.82 10.11
C LEU A 190 1.76 -8.97 9.83
N MET A 191 1.33 -10.04 9.17
CA MET A 191 -0.09 -10.28 8.88
C MET A 191 -0.93 -10.33 10.16
N MET A 192 -0.47 -11.04 11.19
CA MET A 192 -1.14 -11.07 12.50
C MET A 192 -1.19 -9.69 13.15
N ALA A 193 -0.09 -8.94 13.10
CA ALA A 193 -0.01 -7.60 13.69
C ALA A 193 -0.92 -6.57 12.98
N LEU A 194 -1.10 -6.70 11.67
CA LEU A 194 -2.04 -5.88 10.89
C LEU A 194 -3.50 -6.21 11.21
N ALA A 195 -3.82 -7.48 11.47
CA ALA A 195 -5.15 -7.97 11.80
C ALA A 195 -5.56 -7.75 13.27
N ALA A 196 -4.59 -7.62 14.18
CA ALA A 196 -4.85 -7.44 15.61
C ALA A 196 -5.73 -6.22 15.88
N GLU A 197 -6.80 -6.42 16.66
CA GLU A 197 -7.67 -5.33 17.10
C GLU A 197 -6.92 -4.40 18.07
N GLU A 198 -7.24 -3.10 18.03
CA GLU A 198 -6.92 -2.19 19.12
C GLU A 198 -7.90 -2.47 20.27
N GLU A 199 -7.38 -2.77 21.46
CA GLU A 199 -8.15 -2.74 22.72
C GLU A 199 -8.57 -1.32 23.09
#